data_AF-A0A6L3XPB2-F1
#
_entry.id   AF-A0A6L3XPB2-F1
#
_cell.length_a   1.000
_cell.length_b   1.000
_cell.length_c   1.000
_cell.angle_alpha   90.00
_cell.angle_beta   90.00
_cell.angle_gamma   90.00
#
_symmetry.space_group_name_H-M   'P 1'
#
loop_
_entity.id
_entity.type
_entity.pdbx_description
1 polymer ?
#
loop_
_entity_poly.entity_id
_entity_poly.type
_entity_poly.pdbx_seq_one_letter_code
_entity_poly.pdbx_strand_id
1 'polypeptide(L)'
;IVASWFGSRSGWRGQSFPVMYDKMPDKNAIVFATNAKRPAFLRDHPEVKAPTIEMISHPDNPYVKLLVIFGRDDKDLVQAAKGIAQGNILFRGNSVVVDEVKPLLARKPYDAPNWVRTDRAITFGELKTYEEQLQSTGLEPSPVSLSLNLPPDLYLLRTNGIDINLNYRYTAPATKDSSRMDISLNNQFLQSFSLTSSQETNRLMLRLPVLQGLLDGKTDVSIPALKLGAVNQLRFNFQYMNPLPGGSVENCITFQPVQNHVVIGDDSTIDFSKYYHFIAMPDLRAFANASFPFSRMADLSESIVVMPKAANEGQVTTLLDTMGTVGAQTGLPAINVTVTDDGSQIQNKDADIMVIGNIPDKLKDEKRVDLLVQAAQSWVNTPLRQTEFPSIMPDSGDRQANIRTTVSSTGP
;
A
#
# COMPACT_ATOMS: atom_id res chain seq x y z
N ILE A 1 -9.15 -5.90 12.41
CA ILE A 1 -8.03 -5.76 13.38
C ILE A 1 -6.88 -6.75 13.14
N VAL A 2 -7.03 -8.04 13.49
CA VAL A 2 -5.89 -9.00 13.36
C VAL A 2 -5.49 -9.22 11.91
N ALA A 3 -6.47 -9.42 11.01
CA ALA A 3 -6.21 -9.57 9.57
C ALA A 3 -5.46 -8.37 8.98
N SER A 4 -5.87 -7.14 9.31
CA SER A 4 -5.18 -5.91 8.89
C SER A 4 -3.77 -5.78 9.47
N TRP A 5 -3.53 -6.28 10.69
CA TRP A 5 -2.18 -6.32 11.24
C TRP A 5 -1.27 -7.28 10.47
N PHE A 6 -1.75 -8.49 10.17
CA PHE A 6 -1.01 -9.41 9.30
C PHE A 6 -0.74 -8.79 7.94
N GLY A 7 -1.74 -8.11 7.36
CA GLY A 7 -1.59 -7.33 6.14
C GLY A 7 -0.47 -6.30 6.19
N SER A 8 -0.41 -5.49 7.26
CA SER A 8 0.67 -4.51 7.44
C SER A 8 2.07 -5.13 7.55
N ARG A 9 2.16 -6.43 7.89
CA ARG A 9 3.43 -7.18 7.97
C ARG A 9 3.77 -7.92 6.69
N SER A 10 2.77 -8.38 5.92
CA SER A 10 2.98 -9.13 4.67
C SER A 10 3.40 -8.22 3.52
N GLY A 11 2.91 -6.97 3.50
CA GLY A 11 3.17 -6.01 2.43
C GLY A 11 2.63 -6.53 1.09
N TRP A 12 3.49 -6.63 0.07
CA TRP A 12 3.12 -7.04 -1.29
C TRP A 12 2.84 -8.54 -1.46
N ARG A 13 3.15 -9.39 -0.47
CA ARG A 13 3.11 -10.85 -0.60
C ARG A 13 1.70 -11.44 -0.70
N GLY A 14 0.67 -10.62 -0.47
CA GLY A 14 -0.72 -11.06 -0.42
C GLY A 14 -1.03 -11.90 0.82
N GLN A 15 -2.31 -11.95 1.18
CA GLN A 15 -2.82 -12.68 2.33
C GLN A 15 -4.26 -13.11 2.05
N SER A 16 -4.64 -14.28 2.55
CA SER A 16 -6.02 -14.71 2.61
C SER A 16 -6.31 -15.37 3.96
N PHE A 17 -7.49 -15.11 4.50
CA PHE A 17 -7.96 -15.51 5.82
C PHE A 17 -9.25 -16.31 5.68
N PRO A 18 -9.18 -17.57 5.20
CA PRO A 18 -10.36 -18.42 5.08
C PRO A 18 -11.00 -18.66 6.45
N VAL A 19 -12.30 -18.40 6.54
CA VAL A 19 -13.07 -18.51 7.79
C VAL A 19 -13.73 -19.88 7.88
N MET A 20 -13.71 -20.44 9.08
CA MET A 20 -14.39 -21.68 9.42
C MET A 20 -15.20 -21.46 10.69
N TYR A 21 -16.49 -21.84 10.68
CA TYR A 21 -17.32 -21.84 11.88
C TYR A 21 -17.33 -23.21 12.53
N ASP A 22 -16.99 -23.26 13.82
CA ASP A 22 -17.08 -24.44 14.69
C ASP A 22 -16.48 -25.74 14.08
N LYS A 23 -15.40 -25.58 13.31
CA LYS A 23 -14.66 -26.68 12.70
C LYS A 23 -13.22 -26.68 13.20
N MET A 24 -12.66 -27.88 13.35
CA MET A 24 -11.25 -28.05 13.67
C MET A 24 -10.40 -27.74 12.43
N PRO A 25 -9.47 -26.79 12.47
CA PRO A 25 -8.60 -26.49 11.34
C PRO A 25 -7.51 -27.56 11.19
N ASP A 26 -7.20 -27.94 9.95
CA ASP A 26 -6.16 -28.92 9.62
C ASP A 26 -4.72 -28.34 9.62
N LYS A 27 -4.61 -27.01 9.75
CA LYS A 27 -3.36 -26.23 9.67
C LYS A 27 -3.30 -25.19 10.79
N ASN A 28 -2.16 -24.51 10.88
CA ASN A 28 -1.98 -23.40 11.81
C ASN A 28 -3.10 -22.37 11.60
N ALA A 29 -3.78 -22.00 12.68
CA ALA A 29 -4.97 -21.17 12.59
C ALA A 29 -5.06 -20.19 13.76
N ILE A 30 -5.85 -19.14 13.55
CA ILE A 30 -6.21 -18.17 14.57
C ILE A 30 -7.65 -18.46 14.98
N VAL A 31 -7.86 -18.69 16.27
CA VAL A 31 -9.17 -19.04 16.81
C VAL A 31 -9.66 -17.87 17.66
N PHE A 32 -10.82 -17.30 17.30
CA PHE A 32 -11.47 -16.27 18.10
C PHE A 32 -12.56 -16.91 18.95
N ALA A 33 -12.58 -16.64 20.24
CA ALA A 33 -13.59 -17.21 21.13
C ALA A 33 -13.78 -16.40 22.41
N THR A 34 -14.97 -16.52 22.97
CA THR A 34 -15.31 -16.03 24.31
C THR A 34 -15.70 -17.19 25.21
N ASN A 35 -15.76 -16.97 26.53
CA ASN A 35 -16.23 -18.00 27.47
C ASN A 35 -17.61 -18.55 27.08
N ALA A 36 -18.50 -17.71 26.55
CA ALA A 36 -19.85 -18.08 26.10
C ALA A 36 -19.91 -18.64 24.66
N LYS A 37 -19.05 -18.15 23.75
CA LYS A 37 -19.04 -18.52 22.34
C LYS A 37 -17.66 -19.04 21.96
N ARG A 38 -17.46 -20.35 22.10
CA ARG A 38 -16.22 -21.05 21.75
C ARG A 38 -16.50 -22.30 20.92
N PRO A 39 -15.62 -22.65 19.97
CA PRO A 39 -15.75 -23.88 19.21
C PRO A 39 -15.82 -25.12 20.10
N ALA A 40 -16.43 -26.20 19.59
CA ALA A 40 -16.62 -27.46 20.32
C ALA A 40 -15.29 -28.04 20.85
N PHE A 41 -14.20 -27.89 20.11
CA PHE A 41 -12.87 -28.37 20.52
C PHE A 41 -12.25 -27.57 21.67
N LEU A 42 -12.77 -26.37 21.98
CA LEU A 42 -12.38 -25.56 23.15
C LEU A 42 -13.42 -25.61 24.28
N ARG A 43 -14.43 -26.47 24.18
CA ARG A 43 -15.53 -26.51 25.17
C ARG A 43 -15.04 -26.80 26.58
N ASP A 44 -14.04 -27.66 26.72
CA ASP A 44 -13.51 -28.06 28.03
C ASP A 44 -12.29 -27.20 28.44
N HIS A 45 -11.93 -26.20 27.63
CA HIS A 45 -10.87 -25.25 27.95
C HIS A 45 -11.25 -24.41 29.18
N PRO A 46 -10.33 -24.10 30.10
CA PRO A 46 -10.62 -23.20 31.22
C PRO A 46 -11.14 -21.85 30.76
N GLU A 47 -12.09 -21.29 31.52
CA GLU A 47 -12.57 -19.92 31.31
C GLU A 47 -11.47 -18.91 31.60
N VAL A 48 -11.36 -17.88 30.76
CA VAL A 48 -10.42 -16.78 31.00
C VAL A 48 -11.07 -15.69 31.86
N LYS A 49 -10.22 -15.03 32.65
CA LYS A 49 -10.61 -13.93 33.56
C LYS A 49 -10.25 -12.54 33.04
N ALA A 50 -9.54 -12.46 31.91
CA ALA A 50 -9.06 -11.24 31.27
C ALA A 50 -8.90 -11.49 29.76
N PRO A 51 -8.68 -10.44 28.94
CA PRO A 51 -8.29 -10.59 27.54
C PRO A 51 -6.99 -11.39 27.43
N THR A 52 -7.03 -12.56 26.81
CA THR A 52 -5.91 -13.52 26.80
C THR A 52 -5.59 -13.96 25.39
N ILE A 53 -4.29 -14.04 25.08
CA ILE A 53 -3.76 -14.60 23.84
C ILE A 53 -2.97 -15.85 24.22
N GLU A 54 -3.37 -16.99 23.69
CA GLU A 54 -2.79 -18.29 24.04
C GLU A 54 -2.37 -19.06 22.78
N MET A 55 -1.25 -19.76 22.86
CA MET A 55 -0.82 -20.69 21.83
C MET A 55 -1.02 -22.13 22.33
N ILE A 56 -1.96 -22.83 21.72
CA ILE A 56 -2.24 -24.23 22.01
C ILE A 56 -1.80 -25.12 20.85
N SER A 57 -1.58 -26.40 21.13
CA SER A 57 -1.32 -27.39 20.08
C SER A 57 -2.63 -28.02 19.64
N HIS A 58 -2.76 -28.35 18.36
CA HIS A 58 -3.90 -29.09 17.85
C HIS A 58 -3.99 -30.45 18.57
N PRO A 59 -5.17 -30.87 19.07
CA PRO A 59 -5.33 -32.10 19.86
C PRO A 59 -4.81 -33.35 19.14
N ASP A 60 -5.12 -33.46 17.85
CA ASP A 60 -4.71 -34.61 17.04
C ASP A 60 -3.31 -34.48 16.41
N ASN A 61 -2.70 -33.29 16.39
CA ASN A 61 -1.42 -33.06 15.72
C ASN A 61 -0.59 -31.98 16.43
N PRO A 62 0.41 -32.34 17.26
CA PRO A 62 1.18 -31.36 18.04
C PRO A 62 2.02 -30.39 17.21
N TYR A 63 2.25 -30.68 15.92
CA TYR A 63 2.96 -29.78 14.99
C TYR A 63 2.10 -28.64 14.46
N VAL A 64 0.77 -28.76 14.56
CA VAL A 64 -0.16 -27.70 14.21
C VAL A 64 -0.43 -26.83 15.43
N LYS A 65 -0.19 -25.52 15.32
CA LYS A 65 -0.37 -24.54 16.39
C LYS A 65 -1.60 -23.68 16.14
N LEU A 66 -2.37 -23.46 17.20
CA LEU A 66 -3.54 -22.61 17.18
C LEU A 66 -3.28 -21.40 18.07
N LEU A 67 -3.36 -20.20 17.48
CA LEU A 67 -3.32 -18.95 18.22
C LEU A 67 -4.75 -18.61 18.65
N VAL A 68 -5.06 -18.87 19.90
CA VAL A 68 -6.37 -18.59 20.50
C VAL A 68 -6.38 -17.17 21.03
N ILE A 69 -7.30 -16.36 20.52
CA ILE A 69 -7.59 -15.02 21.00
C ILE A 69 -8.88 -15.13 21.81
N PHE A 70 -8.76 -14.98 23.12
CA PHE A 70 -9.79 -15.30 24.09
C PHE A 70 -10.20 -14.06 24.88
N GLY A 71 -11.48 -13.93 25.16
CA GLY A 71 -12.02 -12.90 26.03
C GLY A 71 -13.12 -13.42 26.94
N ARG A 72 -13.38 -12.74 28.05
CA ARG A 72 -14.58 -13.04 28.86
C ARG A 72 -15.85 -12.81 28.05
N ASP A 73 -15.86 -11.72 27.28
CA ASP A 73 -16.94 -11.27 26.43
C ASP A 73 -16.41 -10.69 25.09
N ASP A 74 -17.31 -10.17 24.27
CA ASP A 74 -16.97 -9.59 22.97
C ASP A 74 -16.06 -8.34 23.10
N LYS A 75 -16.11 -7.61 24.22
CA LYS A 75 -15.26 -6.43 24.46
C LYS A 75 -13.82 -6.85 24.76
N ASP A 76 -13.65 -7.82 25.63
CA ASP A 76 -12.34 -8.40 25.95
C ASP A 76 -11.70 -9.04 24.71
N LEU A 77 -12.49 -9.70 23.86
CA LEU A 77 -12.00 -10.29 22.61
C LEU A 77 -11.42 -9.22 21.68
N VAL A 78 -12.12 -8.09 21.53
CA VAL A 78 -11.62 -6.93 20.76
C VAL A 78 -10.36 -6.36 21.40
N GLN A 79 -10.29 -6.28 22.73
CA GLN A 79 -9.10 -5.80 23.44
C GLN A 79 -7.89 -6.71 23.21
N ALA A 80 -8.05 -8.04 23.27
CA ALA A 80 -6.99 -8.99 22.95
C ALA A 80 -6.50 -8.83 21.50
N ALA A 81 -7.42 -8.67 20.55
CA ALA A 81 -7.10 -8.41 19.15
C ALA A 81 -6.34 -7.08 18.95
N LYS A 82 -6.74 -6.01 19.66
CA LYS A 82 -6.02 -4.73 19.66
C LYS A 82 -4.63 -4.87 20.29
N GLY A 83 -4.48 -5.73 21.30
CA GLY A 83 -3.20 -6.07 21.92
C GLY A 83 -2.20 -6.63 20.91
N ILE A 84 -2.63 -7.56 20.06
CA ILE A 84 -1.79 -8.09 18.97
C ILE A 84 -1.41 -6.99 17.98
N ALA A 85 -2.38 -6.17 17.60
CA ALA A 85 -2.24 -5.22 16.51
C ALA A 85 -1.41 -3.97 16.87
N GLN A 86 -1.61 -3.44 18.07
CA GLN A 86 -1.00 -2.18 18.55
C GLN A 86 0.11 -2.41 19.57
N GLY A 87 0.05 -3.52 20.29
CA GLY A 87 0.97 -3.78 21.38
C GLY A 87 2.31 -4.26 20.84
N ASN A 88 3.39 -3.64 21.32
CA ASN A 88 4.72 -4.25 21.27
C ASN A 88 4.82 -5.31 22.40
N ILE A 89 3.80 -6.17 22.48
CA ILE A 89 3.67 -7.17 23.54
C ILE A 89 4.76 -8.20 23.30
N LEU A 90 5.67 -8.31 24.26
CA LEU A 90 6.61 -9.41 24.28
C LEU A 90 5.83 -10.69 24.60
N PHE A 91 5.50 -11.45 23.56
CA PHE A 91 4.87 -12.76 23.72
C PHE A 91 5.84 -13.70 24.42
N ARG A 92 5.63 -13.92 25.73
CA ARG A 92 6.46 -14.79 26.57
C ARG A 92 5.63 -15.95 27.09
N GLY A 93 6.11 -17.17 26.86
CA GLY A 93 5.41 -18.39 27.27
C GLY A 93 4.29 -18.78 26.31
N ASN A 94 3.36 -19.61 26.81
CA ASN A 94 2.22 -20.13 26.05
C ASN A 94 0.98 -19.23 26.15
N SER A 95 0.91 -18.30 27.11
CA SER A 95 -0.25 -17.44 27.34
C SER A 95 0.18 -16.04 27.77
N VAL A 96 -0.53 -15.02 27.30
CA VAL A 96 -0.30 -13.61 27.61
C VAL A 96 -1.62 -12.91 27.85
N VAL A 97 -1.69 -12.12 28.93
CA VAL A 97 -2.84 -11.27 29.24
C VAL A 97 -2.59 -9.86 28.69
N VAL A 98 -3.63 -9.26 28.10
CA VAL A 98 -3.59 -7.90 27.56
C VAL A 98 -4.24 -6.94 28.55
N ASP A 99 -3.43 -6.22 29.33
CA ASP A 99 -3.91 -5.32 30.39
C ASP A 99 -4.62 -4.08 29.84
N GLU A 100 -3.92 -3.24 29.08
CA GLU A 100 -4.48 -2.01 28.49
C GLU A 100 -3.84 -1.72 27.13
N VAL A 101 -4.67 -1.29 26.18
CA VAL A 101 -4.23 -0.79 24.87
C VAL A 101 -4.81 0.60 24.68
N LYS A 102 -3.98 1.63 24.94
CA LYS A 102 -4.41 3.02 24.86
C LYS A 102 -3.80 3.73 23.64
N PRO A 103 -4.61 4.09 22.62
CA PRO A 103 -4.13 4.96 21.56
C PRO A 103 -3.87 6.36 22.14
N LEU A 104 -2.65 6.86 21.98
CA LEU A 104 -2.23 8.13 22.58
C LEU A 104 -2.70 9.36 21.79
N LEU A 105 -2.92 9.21 20.49
CA LEU A 105 -3.34 10.30 19.60
C LEU A 105 -4.32 9.78 18.54
N ALA A 106 -5.32 10.61 18.23
CA ALA A 106 -6.19 10.39 17.07
C ALA A 106 -5.35 10.51 15.78
N ARG A 107 -5.70 9.67 14.80
CA ARG A 107 -5.08 9.70 13.47
C ARG A 107 -5.55 10.93 12.69
N LYS A 108 -4.77 11.31 11.69
CA LYS A 108 -5.07 12.38 10.75
C LYS A 108 -5.24 11.82 9.34
N PRO A 109 -5.99 12.49 8.45
CA PRO A 109 -6.04 12.10 7.05
C PRO A 109 -4.64 12.03 6.43
N TYR A 110 -4.41 11.02 5.58
CA TYR A 110 -3.16 10.80 4.83
C TYR A 110 -1.91 10.55 5.69
N ASP A 111 -2.08 10.12 6.95
CA ASP A 111 -0.99 9.85 7.87
C ASP A 111 -0.47 8.39 7.85
N ALA A 112 -0.92 7.60 6.88
CA ALA A 112 -0.56 6.19 6.72
C ALA A 112 0.97 6.03 6.55
N PRO A 113 1.65 5.17 7.35
CA PRO A 113 3.10 4.99 7.26
C PRO A 113 3.61 4.55 5.88
N ASN A 114 2.82 3.77 5.15
CA ASN A 114 3.20 3.32 3.81
C ASN A 114 2.88 4.34 2.71
N TRP A 115 2.35 5.52 3.05
CA TRP A 115 2.12 6.62 2.11
C TRP A 115 3.18 7.69 2.26
N VAL A 116 3.51 8.29 1.12
CA VAL A 116 4.29 9.52 1.09
C VAL A 116 3.47 10.63 1.73
N ARG A 117 4.08 11.34 2.68
CA ARG A 117 3.45 12.48 3.35
C ARG A 117 3.18 13.61 2.35
N THR A 118 1.96 14.12 2.39
CA THR A 118 1.49 15.26 1.59
C THR A 118 1.25 16.51 2.44
N ASP A 119 1.68 16.52 3.71
CA ASP A 119 1.52 17.67 4.61
C ASP A 119 2.81 18.50 4.77
N ARG A 120 3.96 17.94 4.36
CA ARG A 120 5.26 18.60 4.37
C ARG A 120 6.22 17.96 3.35
N ALA A 121 7.36 18.60 3.13
CA ALA A 121 8.50 17.92 2.50
C ALA A 121 8.93 16.70 3.33
N ILE A 122 9.06 15.57 2.66
CA ILE A 122 9.53 14.31 3.23
C ILE A 122 10.99 14.08 2.81
N THR A 123 11.80 13.52 3.70
CA THR A 123 13.18 13.19 3.36
C THR A 123 13.27 11.82 2.69
N PHE A 124 14.32 11.58 1.90
CA PHE A 124 14.56 10.28 1.31
C PHE A 124 14.91 9.24 2.37
N GLY A 125 15.50 9.66 3.49
CA GLY A 125 15.73 8.81 4.66
C GLY A 125 14.42 8.23 5.25
N GLU A 126 13.33 9.01 5.25
CA GLU A 126 12.00 8.56 5.70
C GLU A 126 11.35 7.55 4.73
N LEU A 127 11.81 7.49 3.48
CA LEU A 127 11.29 6.60 2.44
C LEU A 127 12.09 5.29 2.30
N LYS A 128 13.17 5.14 3.09
CA LYS A 128 13.99 3.92 3.07
C LYS A 128 13.24 2.74 3.71
N THR A 129 13.44 1.58 3.11
CA THR A 129 12.97 0.28 3.60
C THR A 129 14.09 -0.52 4.26
N TYR A 130 15.35 -0.17 3.99
CA TYR A 130 16.56 -0.70 4.63
C TYR A 130 17.68 0.35 4.65
N GLU A 131 18.65 0.19 5.55
CA GLU A 131 19.64 1.22 5.92
C GLU A 131 20.48 1.72 4.73
N GLU A 132 21.00 0.79 3.92
CA GLU A 132 21.91 1.04 2.80
C GLU A 132 21.18 1.30 1.46
N GLN A 133 19.87 1.53 1.46
CA GLN A 133 19.09 1.65 0.22
C GLN A 133 19.53 2.81 -0.69
N LEU A 134 20.05 3.88 -0.11
CA LEU A 134 20.45 5.09 -0.83
C LEU A 134 21.92 5.10 -1.28
N GLN A 135 22.61 3.97 -1.20
CA GLN A 135 23.98 3.84 -1.62
C GLN A 135 24.19 2.63 -2.53
N SER A 136 25.21 2.71 -3.38
CA SER A 136 25.56 1.63 -4.30
C SER A 136 27.06 1.68 -4.60
N THR A 137 27.64 0.51 -4.82
CA THR A 137 29.08 0.35 -5.08
C THR A 137 29.28 -0.62 -6.24
N GLY A 138 30.25 -0.33 -7.11
CA GLY A 138 30.64 -1.22 -8.20
C GLY A 138 31.41 -0.47 -9.29
N LEU A 139 31.92 -1.19 -10.29
CA LEU A 139 32.43 -0.51 -11.50
C LEU A 139 31.30 0.20 -12.24
N GLU A 140 30.18 -0.51 -12.38
CA GLU A 140 28.88 0.03 -12.74
C GLU A 140 27.97 -0.13 -11.51
N PRO A 141 27.82 0.93 -10.69
CA PRO A 141 26.95 0.86 -9.52
C PRO A 141 25.51 0.53 -9.92
N SER A 142 24.87 -0.35 -9.16
CA SER A 142 23.44 -0.64 -9.33
C SER A 142 22.61 0.63 -9.09
N PRO A 143 21.48 0.80 -9.81
CA PRO A 143 20.60 1.94 -9.61
C PRO A 143 20.10 2.10 -8.17
N VAL A 144 20.19 3.32 -7.64
CA VAL A 144 19.56 3.67 -6.36
C VAL A 144 18.08 3.92 -6.62
N SER A 145 17.19 3.21 -5.93
CA SER A 145 15.74 3.26 -6.18
C SER A 145 14.95 3.56 -4.91
N LEU A 146 13.96 4.44 -5.04
CA LEU A 146 12.99 4.79 -4.01
C LEU A 146 11.56 4.55 -4.49
N SER A 147 10.75 3.95 -3.63
CA SER A 147 9.33 3.74 -3.86
C SER A 147 8.53 4.88 -3.24
N LEU A 148 7.67 5.50 -4.04
CA LEU A 148 6.78 6.59 -3.66
C LEU A 148 5.33 6.12 -3.82
N ASN A 149 4.69 5.81 -2.71
CA ASN A 149 3.27 5.45 -2.69
C ASN A 149 2.44 6.71 -2.40
N LEU A 150 1.76 7.23 -3.42
CA LEU A 150 1.04 8.49 -3.32
C LEU A 150 -0.47 8.25 -3.17
N PRO A 151 -1.16 9.10 -2.38
CA PRO A 151 -2.62 9.08 -2.33
C PRO A 151 -3.22 9.18 -3.74
N PRO A 152 -4.24 8.38 -4.07
CA PRO A 152 -4.84 8.36 -5.42
C PRO A 152 -5.59 9.65 -5.76
N ASP A 153 -5.96 10.42 -4.75
CA ASP A 153 -6.69 11.68 -4.88
C ASP A 153 -5.77 12.91 -4.96
N LEU A 154 -4.46 12.74 -5.04
CA LEU A 154 -3.55 13.87 -5.21
C LEU A 154 -3.80 14.57 -6.55
N TYR A 155 -4.26 15.81 -6.49
CA TYR A 155 -4.68 16.60 -7.65
C TYR A 155 -3.58 17.57 -8.07
N LEU A 156 -3.06 17.36 -9.29
CA LEU A 156 -1.81 17.95 -9.77
C LEU A 156 -2.00 19.11 -10.79
N LEU A 157 -3.24 19.58 -11.01
CA LEU A 157 -3.53 20.55 -12.07
C LEU A 157 -2.82 21.89 -11.89
N ARG A 158 -2.25 22.40 -13.00
CA ARG A 158 -1.59 23.72 -13.14
C ARG A 158 -0.32 23.92 -12.31
N THR A 159 0.29 22.85 -11.82
CA THR A 159 1.56 22.91 -11.08
C THR A 159 2.74 22.56 -11.99
N ASN A 160 3.76 23.42 -12.04
CA ASN A 160 4.95 23.26 -12.91
C ASN A 160 5.91 22.12 -12.49
N GLY A 161 5.45 21.18 -11.65
CA GLY A 161 6.19 19.99 -11.21
C GLY A 161 6.49 19.91 -9.71
N ILE A 162 6.97 18.74 -9.26
CA ILE A 162 7.27 18.40 -7.85
C ILE A 162 8.69 18.84 -7.51
N ASP A 163 8.83 19.60 -6.43
CA ASP A 163 10.12 20.10 -5.95
C ASP A 163 10.90 18.95 -5.28
N ILE A 164 12.11 18.68 -5.79
CA ILE A 164 13.10 17.78 -5.19
C ILE A 164 14.36 18.58 -4.86
N ASN A 165 14.84 18.43 -3.63
CA ASN A 165 16.17 18.87 -3.24
C ASN A 165 17.06 17.64 -3.06
N LEU A 166 17.99 17.41 -3.98
CA LEU A 166 18.84 16.24 -4.01
C LEU A 166 20.25 16.60 -3.54
N ASN A 167 20.69 16.00 -2.44
CA ASN A 167 22.09 15.97 -2.06
C ASN A 167 22.67 14.61 -2.47
N TYR A 168 23.81 14.59 -3.14
CA TYR A 168 24.41 13.33 -3.57
C TYR A 168 25.94 13.42 -3.58
N ARG A 169 26.56 12.25 -3.46
CA ARG A 169 28.01 12.04 -3.48
C ARG A 169 28.33 10.88 -4.40
N TYR A 170 29.47 10.97 -5.07
CA TYR A 170 29.90 9.97 -6.02
C TYR A 170 31.43 9.95 -6.09
N THR A 171 32.02 8.83 -6.51
CA THR A 171 33.45 8.75 -6.84
C THR A 171 33.72 9.63 -8.06
N ALA A 172 34.51 10.69 -7.89
CA ALA A 172 34.83 11.60 -8.99
C ALA A 172 35.50 10.85 -10.15
N PRO A 173 34.99 10.95 -11.40
CA PRO A 173 35.67 10.39 -12.57
C PRO A 173 37.08 10.96 -12.71
N ALA A 174 38.03 10.11 -13.13
CA ALA A 174 39.45 10.51 -13.27
C ALA A 174 39.65 11.61 -14.32
N THR A 175 38.78 11.67 -15.32
CA THR A 175 38.79 12.68 -16.38
C THR A 175 37.37 13.18 -16.62
N LYS A 176 37.23 14.40 -17.16
CA LYS A 176 35.92 14.90 -17.60
C LYS A 176 35.49 14.10 -18.84
N ASP A 177 34.59 13.15 -18.64
CA ASP A 177 34.07 12.25 -19.67
C ASP A 177 32.53 12.36 -19.73
N SER A 178 31.85 11.36 -20.31
CA SER A 178 30.39 11.32 -20.39
C SER A 178 29.72 10.68 -19.18
N SER A 179 30.46 10.47 -18.08
CA SER A 179 29.90 9.94 -16.83
C SER A 179 28.77 10.85 -16.34
N ARG A 180 27.65 10.26 -15.96
CA ARG A 180 26.41 10.99 -15.65
C ARG A 180 25.52 10.26 -14.67
N MET A 181 24.66 11.00 -13.99
CA MET A 181 23.54 10.49 -13.21
C MET A 181 22.25 10.73 -13.98
N ASP A 182 21.58 9.67 -14.40
CA ASP A 182 20.26 9.73 -15.02
C ASP A 182 19.18 9.50 -13.98
N ILE A 183 18.20 10.39 -13.93
CA ILE A 183 17.03 10.28 -13.06
C ILE A 183 15.85 9.79 -13.89
N SER A 184 15.17 8.79 -13.37
CA SER A 184 13.99 8.20 -14.00
C SER A 184 12.86 8.00 -13.00
N LEU A 185 11.62 8.13 -13.46
CA LEU A 185 10.41 7.86 -12.68
C LEU A 185 9.56 6.87 -13.47
N ASN A 186 9.21 5.73 -12.86
CA ASN A 186 8.45 4.66 -13.50
C ASN A 186 9.04 4.23 -14.85
N ASN A 187 10.37 4.07 -14.89
CA ASN A 187 11.16 3.72 -16.07
C ASN A 187 11.18 4.79 -17.18
N GLN A 188 10.62 5.97 -16.95
CA GLN A 188 10.71 7.10 -17.87
C GLN A 188 11.86 8.01 -17.48
N PHE A 189 12.72 8.32 -18.45
CA PHE A 189 13.82 9.26 -18.26
C PHE A 189 13.26 10.67 -18.00
N LEU A 190 13.82 11.35 -17.01
CA LEU A 190 13.42 12.70 -16.62
C LEU A 190 14.52 13.70 -16.95
N GLN A 191 15.72 13.48 -16.41
CA GLN A 191 16.83 14.40 -16.55
C GLN A 191 18.16 13.68 -16.30
N SER A 192 19.24 14.23 -16.87
CA SER A 192 20.61 13.72 -16.72
C SER A 192 21.54 14.82 -16.21
N PHE A 193 22.49 14.45 -15.35
CA PHE A 193 23.48 15.35 -14.76
C PHE A 193 24.89 14.79 -14.97
N SER A 194 25.76 15.55 -15.60
CA SER A 194 27.16 15.16 -15.77
C SER A 194 27.87 15.06 -14.40
N LEU A 195 28.63 13.98 -14.21
CA LEU A 195 29.52 13.82 -13.07
C LEU A 195 30.83 14.57 -13.34
N THR A 196 31.15 15.55 -12.50
CA THR A 196 32.40 16.32 -12.61
C THR A 196 33.52 15.64 -11.83
N SER A 197 34.76 15.87 -12.25
CA SER A 197 35.96 15.35 -11.59
C SER A 197 36.37 16.13 -10.33
N SER A 198 35.53 17.06 -9.85
CA SER A 198 35.77 17.83 -8.62
C SER A 198 35.13 17.14 -7.41
N GLN A 199 35.81 17.17 -6.25
CA GLN A 199 35.36 16.56 -4.99
C GLN A 199 34.39 17.46 -4.19
N GLU A 200 33.50 18.19 -4.86
CA GLU A 200 32.51 19.02 -4.14
C GLU A 200 31.28 18.21 -3.71
N THR A 201 30.67 18.60 -2.60
CA THR A 201 29.37 18.03 -2.20
C THR A 201 28.31 18.60 -3.12
N ASN A 202 27.77 17.78 -4.02
CA ASN A 202 26.88 18.25 -5.06
C ASN A 202 25.44 18.35 -4.52
N ARG A 203 24.83 19.52 -4.71
CA ARG A 203 23.43 19.81 -4.37
C ARG A 203 22.70 20.17 -5.65
N LEU A 204 21.53 19.59 -5.82
CA LEU A 204 20.77 19.73 -7.05
C LEU A 204 19.29 19.95 -6.72
N MET A 205 18.78 21.11 -7.13
CA MET A 205 17.36 21.42 -7.04
C MET A 205 16.69 21.03 -8.34
N LEU A 206 15.73 20.12 -8.28
CA LEU A 206 15.00 19.60 -9.43
C LEU A 206 13.52 19.83 -9.29
N ARG A 207 12.88 19.96 -10.44
CA ARG A 207 11.44 19.96 -10.53
C ARG A 207 10.99 18.84 -11.45
N LEU A 208 10.40 17.80 -10.87
CA LEU A 208 9.85 16.67 -11.63
C LEU A 208 8.68 17.17 -12.48
N PRO A 209 8.73 17.08 -13.82
CA PRO A 209 7.61 17.48 -14.65
C PRO A 209 6.42 16.57 -14.35
N VAL A 210 5.33 17.17 -13.86
CA VAL A 210 4.06 16.48 -13.68
C VAL A 210 3.21 16.77 -14.89
N LEU A 211 3.22 15.86 -15.85
CA LEU A 211 2.41 15.99 -17.05
C LEU A 211 1.16 15.15 -16.87
N GLN A 212 0.12 15.72 -16.28
CA GLN A 212 -1.20 15.10 -16.31
C GLN A 212 -1.83 15.44 -17.66
N GLY A 213 -1.88 14.47 -18.57
CA GLY A 213 -2.58 14.61 -19.84
C GLY A 213 -4.04 14.99 -19.57
N LEU A 214 -4.41 16.22 -19.96
CA LEU A 214 -5.80 16.61 -20.08
C LEU A 214 -6.44 15.70 -21.12
N LEU A 215 -7.51 15.01 -20.72
CA LEU A 215 -8.45 14.36 -21.63
C LEU A 215 -9.33 15.41 -22.34
N ASP A 216 -8.74 16.52 -22.79
CA ASP A 216 -9.38 17.38 -23.77
C ASP A 216 -9.07 16.77 -25.13
N GLY A 217 -10.12 16.40 -25.87
CA GLY A 217 -10.07 15.62 -27.11
C GLY A 217 -9.37 16.29 -28.30
N LYS A 218 -8.42 17.20 -28.07
CA LYS A 218 -7.58 17.82 -29.10
C LYS A 218 -6.17 18.05 -28.53
N THR A 219 -5.22 17.29 -29.10
CA THR A 219 -3.76 17.48 -29.11
C THR A 219 -2.97 17.26 -27.80
N ASP A 220 -1.89 16.50 -27.98
CA ASP A 220 -0.75 16.20 -27.10
C ASP A 220 -0.90 15.11 -26.02
N VAL A 221 -0.54 13.88 -26.44
CA VAL A 221 -0.27 12.74 -25.56
C VAL A 221 0.94 13.07 -24.69
N SER A 222 0.68 13.46 -23.46
CA SER A 222 1.71 13.54 -22.44
C SER A 222 1.52 12.42 -21.43
N ILE A 223 2.42 11.44 -21.46
CA ILE A 223 2.41 10.32 -20.50
C ILE A 223 2.82 10.88 -19.13
N PRO A 224 1.97 10.78 -18.09
CA PRO A 224 2.36 11.18 -16.75
C PRO A 224 3.44 10.24 -16.25
N ALA A 225 4.62 10.76 -15.91
CA ALA A 225 5.65 9.97 -15.25
C ALA A 225 5.19 9.49 -13.86
N LEU A 226 4.26 10.20 -13.23
CA LEU A 226 3.68 9.87 -11.94
C LEU A 226 2.32 9.14 -12.10
N LYS A 227 2.21 7.93 -11.57
CA LYS A 227 0.99 7.13 -11.46
C LYS A 227 0.37 7.30 -10.08
N LEU A 228 -0.78 7.95 -10.01
CA LEU A 228 -1.54 8.11 -8.77
C LEU A 228 -2.18 6.79 -8.34
N GLY A 229 -2.22 6.55 -7.03
CA GLY A 229 -2.79 5.32 -6.47
C GLY A 229 -2.02 4.07 -6.87
N ALA A 230 -0.73 4.19 -7.18
CA ALA A 230 0.16 3.07 -7.46
C ALA A 230 1.54 3.38 -6.89
N VAL A 231 2.36 2.35 -6.69
CA VAL A 231 3.76 2.53 -6.30
C VAL A 231 4.51 3.16 -7.48
N ASN A 232 5.08 4.34 -7.24
CA ASN A 232 5.95 5.01 -8.19
C ASN A 232 7.41 4.72 -7.85
N GLN A 233 8.25 4.41 -8.83
CA GLN A 233 9.67 4.16 -8.61
C GLN A 233 10.51 5.31 -9.14
N LEU A 234 11.11 6.08 -8.23
CA LEU A 234 12.13 7.09 -8.53
C LEU A 234 13.51 6.42 -8.50
N ARG A 235 14.26 6.51 -9.59
CA ARG A 235 15.52 5.78 -9.77
C ARG A 235 16.63 6.68 -10.27
N PHE A 236 17.78 6.60 -9.60
CA PHE A 236 19.02 7.31 -9.90
C PHE A 236 20.04 6.30 -10.46
N ASN A 237 20.36 6.43 -11.75
CA ASN A 237 21.31 5.58 -12.44
C ASN A 237 22.63 6.33 -12.61
N PHE A 238 23.69 5.86 -11.96
CA PHE A 238 25.03 6.42 -12.14
C PHE A 238 25.77 5.62 -13.22
N GLN A 239 26.02 6.25 -14.36
CA GLN A 239 26.75 5.67 -15.48
C GLN A 239 28.16 6.26 -15.51
N TYR A 240 29.17 5.41 -15.45
CA TYR A 240 30.58 5.79 -15.56
C TYR A 240 31.15 5.31 -16.88
N MET A 241 31.93 6.15 -17.55
CA MET A 241 32.62 5.74 -18.78
C MET A 241 33.77 4.76 -18.50
N ASN A 242 34.36 4.79 -17.30
CA ASN A 242 35.47 3.93 -16.84
C ASN A 242 36.49 3.59 -17.96
N PRO A 243 37.15 4.60 -18.56
CA PRO A 243 38.04 4.37 -19.70
C PRO A 243 39.19 3.44 -19.31
N LEU A 244 39.34 2.33 -20.05
CA LEU A 244 40.46 1.42 -19.87
C LEU A 244 41.68 1.97 -20.59
N PRO A 245 42.84 2.13 -19.90
CA PRO A 245 44.06 2.54 -20.59
C PRO A 245 44.46 1.46 -21.61
N GLY A 246 44.64 1.87 -22.87
CA GLY A 246 45.16 0.99 -23.91
C GLY A 246 46.63 0.65 -23.66
N GLY A 247 47.05 -0.57 -23.99
CA GLY A 247 48.45 -1.01 -24.00
C GLY A 247 48.88 -1.40 -25.41
N SER A 248 50.19 -1.34 -25.69
CA SER A 248 50.78 -1.96 -26.88
C SER A 248 51.50 -3.25 -26.48
N VAL A 249 51.89 -4.08 -27.47
CA VAL A 249 52.68 -5.30 -27.21
C VAL A 249 54.01 -4.97 -26.52
N GLU A 250 54.57 -3.77 -26.76
CA GLU A 250 55.79 -3.29 -26.11
C GLU A 250 55.54 -2.55 -24.78
N ASN A 251 54.30 -2.13 -24.48
CA ASN A 251 53.96 -1.39 -23.27
C ASN A 251 52.67 -1.92 -22.62
N CYS A 252 52.83 -2.95 -21.80
CA CYS A 252 51.76 -3.52 -20.98
C CYS A 252 51.50 -2.61 -19.77
N ILE A 253 50.35 -1.93 -19.76
CA ILE A 253 49.89 -1.15 -18.61
C ILE A 253 49.05 -2.06 -17.71
N THR A 254 49.54 -2.32 -16.50
CA THR A 254 48.71 -2.91 -15.44
C THR A 254 47.80 -1.84 -14.87
N PHE A 255 46.49 -2.00 -15.02
CA PHE A 255 45.50 -1.16 -14.34
C PHE A 255 44.66 -2.04 -13.41
N GLN A 256 44.32 -1.50 -12.24
CA GLN A 256 43.37 -2.14 -11.33
C GLN A 256 42.12 -1.26 -11.29
N PRO A 257 40.95 -1.78 -11.72
CA PRO A 257 39.71 -1.04 -11.60
C PRO A 257 39.39 -0.79 -10.12
N VAL A 258 39.20 0.48 -9.76
CA VAL A 258 38.67 0.86 -8.45
C VAL A 258 37.15 0.92 -8.52
N GLN A 259 36.49 0.49 -7.44
CA GLN A 259 35.03 0.55 -7.38
C GLN A 259 34.57 2.00 -7.26
N ASN A 260 33.51 2.34 -7.98
CA ASN A 260 32.81 3.59 -7.81
C ASN A 260 31.81 3.43 -6.65
N HIS A 261 31.76 4.44 -5.79
CA HIS A 261 30.80 4.55 -4.70
C HIS A 261 29.86 5.71 -5.00
N VAL A 262 28.56 5.49 -4.84
CA VAL A 262 27.54 6.52 -5.04
C VAL A 262 26.58 6.53 -3.86
N VAL A 263 26.18 7.71 -3.43
CA VAL A 263 25.32 7.92 -2.26
C VAL A 263 24.35 9.05 -2.56
N ILE A 264 23.06 8.81 -2.37
CA ILE A 264 22.04 9.84 -2.26
C ILE A 264 21.89 10.17 -0.77
N GLY A 265 21.95 11.44 -0.41
CA GLY A 265 21.85 11.89 0.98
C GLY A 265 20.46 11.63 1.53
N ASP A 266 20.39 11.08 2.75
CA ASP A 266 19.15 10.87 3.50
C ASP A 266 18.35 12.18 3.71
N ASP A 267 19.05 13.32 3.72
CA ASP A 267 18.52 14.68 3.85
C ASP A 267 18.00 15.28 2.54
N SER A 268 18.09 14.55 1.43
CA SER A 268 17.39 14.89 0.19
C SER A 268 15.90 14.88 0.43
N THR A 269 15.16 15.82 -0.17
CA THR A 269 13.71 15.96 0.07
C THR A 269 12.89 15.96 -1.21
N ILE A 270 11.63 15.57 -1.07
CA ILE A 270 10.58 15.72 -2.08
C ILE A 270 9.34 16.33 -1.43
N ASP A 271 8.73 17.33 -2.07
CA ASP A 271 7.63 18.09 -1.47
C ASP A 271 6.31 17.95 -2.23
N PHE A 272 5.34 17.29 -1.58
CA PHE A 272 3.96 17.17 -2.05
C PHE A 272 2.96 18.04 -1.28
N SER A 273 3.42 18.93 -0.39
CA SER A 273 2.56 19.73 0.49
C SER A 273 1.71 20.79 -0.20
N LYS A 274 2.06 21.14 -1.43
CA LYS A 274 1.41 22.20 -2.21
C LYS A 274 0.27 21.69 -3.10
N TYR A 275 -0.01 20.38 -3.06
CA TYR A 275 -1.01 19.76 -3.91
C TYR A 275 -2.34 19.56 -3.17
N TYR A 276 -3.44 19.70 -3.90
CA TYR A 276 -4.78 19.51 -3.36
C TYR A 276 -5.18 18.04 -3.43
N HIS A 277 -6.19 17.65 -2.66
CA HIS A 277 -6.77 16.31 -2.72
C HIS A 277 -8.16 16.39 -3.36
N PHE A 278 -8.34 15.72 -4.49
CA PHE A 278 -9.60 15.60 -5.21
C PHE A 278 -9.62 14.33 -6.08
N ILE A 279 -10.66 13.51 -5.90
CA ILE A 279 -10.99 12.40 -6.79
C ILE A 279 -12.50 12.29 -6.95
N ALA A 280 -12.96 11.99 -8.15
CA ALA A 280 -14.36 11.66 -8.39
C ALA A 280 -14.63 10.23 -7.92
N MET A 281 -15.68 10.05 -7.11
CA MET A 281 -16.04 8.76 -6.53
C MET A 281 -17.34 8.21 -7.14
N PRO A 282 -17.50 6.87 -7.23
CA PRO A 282 -16.58 5.82 -6.79
C PRO A 282 -15.50 5.50 -7.84
N ASP A 283 -14.27 5.21 -7.40
CA ASP A 283 -13.17 4.76 -8.25
C ASP A 283 -12.67 3.38 -7.79
N LEU A 284 -13.01 2.32 -8.56
CA LEU A 284 -12.61 0.94 -8.27
C LEU A 284 -11.10 0.72 -8.38
N ARG A 285 -10.40 1.50 -9.22
CA ARG A 285 -8.95 1.42 -9.37
C ARG A 285 -8.25 2.00 -8.14
N ALA A 286 -8.76 3.11 -7.60
CA ALA A 286 -8.28 3.70 -6.35
C ALA A 286 -8.48 2.73 -5.16
N PHE A 287 -9.61 2.01 -5.13
CA PHE A 287 -9.84 0.96 -4.16
C PHE A 287 -8.88 -0.23 -4.34
N ALA A 288 -8.75 -0.76 -5.55
CA ALA A 288 -7.93 -1.94 -5.81
C ALA A 288 -6.44 -1.72 -5.50
N ASN A 289 -5.91 -0.54 -5.80
CA ASN A 289 -4.48 -0.28 -5.68
C ASN A 289 -4.07 0.41 -4.37
N ALA A 290 -4.96 1.21 -3.76
CA ALA A 290 -4.63 2.00 -2.57
C ALA A 290 -5.67 1.83 -1.44
N SER A 291 -6.68 0.97 -1.61
CA SER A 291 -7.80 0.80 -0.66
C SER A 291 -8.55 2.10 -0.34
N PHE A 292 -8.49 3.07 -1.26
CA PHE A 292 -9.17 4.37 -1.12
C PHE A 292 -10.66 4.22 -1.44
N PRO A 293 -11.58 4.90 -0.71
CA PRO A 293 -11.35 6.01 0.23
C PRO A 293 -11.04 5.58 1.66
N PHE A 294 -11.26 4.29 2.00
CA PHE A 294 -11.13 3.78 3.37
C PHE A 294 -9.73 3.95 3.95
N SER A 295 -8.70 3.96 3.11
CA SER A 295 -7.30 4.19 3.50
C SER A 295 -6.95 5.65 3.79
N ARG A 296 -7.84 6.63 3.54
CA ARG A 296 -7.59 8.04 3.88
C ARG A 296 -7.27 8.19 5.37
N MET A 297 -8.01 7.48 6.21
CA MET A 297 -7.71 7.32 7.64
C MET A 297 -7.02 5.98 7.85
N ALA A 298 -5.75 5.97 8.24
CA ALA A 298 -4.96 4.74 8.28
C ALA A 298 -5.49 3.67 9.26
N ASP A 299 -6.28 4.07 10.26
CA ASP A 299 -6.92 3.19 11.24
C ASP A 299 -8.40 2.88 10.93
N LEU A 300 -8.91 3.39 9.80
CA LEU A 300 -10.30 3.27 9.34
C LEU A 300 -11.33 3.89 10.30
N SER A 301 -10.92 4.88 11.10
CA SER A 301 -11.81 5.57 12.06
C SER A 301 -13.03 6.25 11.43
N GLU A 302 -12.94 6.63 10.16
CA GLU A 302 -14.05 7.23 9.39
C GLU A 302 -14.73 6.22 8.45
N SER A 303 -14.55 4.91 8.67
CA SER A 303 -15.11 3.86 7.82
C SER A 303 -16.09 2.94 8.55
N ILE A 304 -17.20 2.63 7.88
CA ILE A 304 -18.24 1.73 8.35
C ILE A 304 -18.37 0.56 7.38
N VAL A 305 -18.24 -0.66 7.89
CA VAL A 305 -18.50 -1.89 7.16
C VAL A 305 -19.90 -2.39 7.51
N VAL A 306 -20.68 -2.65 6.48
CA VAL A 306 -22.03 -3.22 6.59
C VAL A 306 -21.97 -4.68 6.20
N MET A 307 -22.39 -5.54 7.11
CA MET A 307 -22.45 -6.98 6.90
C MET A 307 -23.87 -7.50 7.17
N PRO A 308 -24.29 -8.61 6.55
CA PRO A 308 -25.54 -9.26 6.92
C PRO A 308 -25.48 -9.79 8.36
N LYS A 309 -26.63 -9.77 9.03
CA LYS A 309 -26.79 -10.27 10.42
C LYS A 309 -26.29 -11.71 10.62
N ALA A 310 -26.48 -12.56 9.62
CA ALA A 310 -25.97 -13.93 9.58
C ALA A 310 -24.97 -14.06 8.43
N ALA A 311 -23.77 -13.51 8.62
CA ALA A 311 -22.71 -13.59 7.62
C ALA A 311 -22.21 -15.03 7.44
N ASN A 312 -22.06 -15.45 6.19
CA ASN A 312 -21.49 -16.76 5.87
C ASN A 312 -19.94 -16.73 5.86
N GLU A 313 -19.31 -17.91 5.79
CA GLU A 313 -17.84 -18.05 5.79
C GLU A 313 -17.18 -17.20 4.69
N GLY A 314 -17.77 -17.15 3.49
CA GLY A 314 -17.25 -16.37 2.36
C GLY A 314 -17.32 -14.85 2.59
N GLN A 315 -18.41 -14.35 3.19
CA GLN A 315 -18.57 -12.93 3.50
C GLN A 315 -17.59 -12.46 4.56
N VAL A 316 -17.36 -13.26 5.62
CA VAL A 316 -16.37 -12.93 6.64
C VAL A 316 -14.95 -13.05 6.09
N THR A 317 -14.66 -14.07 5.26
CA THR A 317 -13.38 -14.18 4.55
C THR A 317 -13.13 -12.94 3.69
N THR A 318 -14.13 -12.48 2.93
CA THR A 318 -14.04 -11.25 2.12
C THR A 318 -13.73 -10.03 2.98
N LEU A 319 -14.38 -9.88 4.13
CA LEU A 319 -14.09 -8.81 5.07
C LEU A 319 -12.63 -8.88 5.55
N LEU A 320 -12.19 -10.04 6.02
CA LEU A 320 -10.85 -10.21 6.57
C LEU A 320 -9.77 -9.98 5.52
N ASP A 321 -9.95 -10.47 4.29
CA ASP A 321 -9.03 -10.26 3.17
C ASP A 321 -8.98 -8.80 2.76
N THR A 322 -10.13 -8.13 2.73
CA THR A 322 -10.20 -6.68 2.48
C THR A 322 -9.46 -5.90 3.56
N MET A 323 -9.70 -6.21 4.84
CA MET A 323 -9.00 -5.56 5.96
C MET A 323 -7.50 -5.84 5.93
N GLY A 324 -7.10 -7.07 5.58
CA GLY A 324 -5.71 -7.42 5.31
C GLY A 324 -5.10 -6.52 4.25
N THR A 325 -5.76 -6.39 3.10
CA THR A 325 -5.31 -5.56 1.99
C THR A 325 -5.17 -4.10 2.41
N VAL A 326 -6.16 -3.54 3.10
CA VAL A 326 -6.09 -2.16 3.63
C VAL A 326 -4.90 -1.99 4.57
N GLY A 327 -4.66 -2.98 5.44
CA GLY A 327 -3.50 -2.96 6.34
C GLY A 327 -2.16 -3.03 5.61
N ALA A 328 -2.07 -3.79 4.52
CA ALA A 328 -0.88 -3.83 3.66
C ALA A 328 -0.63 -2.49 2.96
N GLN A 329 -1.69 -1.84 2.48
CA GLN A 329 -1.60 -0.57 1.77
C GLN A 329 -1.28 0.62 2.70
N THR A 330 -1.85 0.64 3.89
CA THR A 330 -1.66 1.73 4.87
C THR A 330 -0.42 1.52 5.75
N GLY A 331 0.00 0.27 5.96
CA GLY A 331 1.04 -0.08 6.94
C GLY A 331 0.55 -0.05 8.39
N LEU A 332 -0.77 0.07 8.61
CA LEU A 332 -1.38 0.08 9.92
C LEU A 332 -2.62 -0.82 10.01
N PRO A 333 -2.90 -1.39 11.19
CA PRO A 333 -4.10 -2.16 11.39
C PRO A 333 -5.36 -1.28 11.47
N ALA A 334 -6.44 -1.76 10.86
CA ALA A 334 -7.78 -1.19 10.96
C ALA A 334 -8.37 -1.44 12.36
N ILE A 335 -8.06 -0.54 13.30
CA ILE A 335 -8.40 -0.65 14.73
C ILE A 335 -9.74 0.01 15.04
N ASN A 336 -10.08 1.08 14.33
CA ASN A 336 -11.22 1.95 14.61
C ASN A 336 -12.35 1.82 13.57
N VAL A 337 -12.27 0.81 12.70
CA VAL A 337 -13.35 0.47 11.78
C VAL A 337 -14.61 0.05 12.55
N THR A 338 -15.76 0.55 12.13
CA THR A 338 -17.06 0.15 12.69
C THR A 338 -17.66 -0.95 11.81
N VAL A 339 -18.14 -2.04 12.40
CA VAL A 339 -18.89 -3.08 11.69
C VAL A 339 -20.33 -3.10 12.20
N THR A 340 -21.31 -3.08 11.31
CA THR A 340 -22.73 -3.08 11.66
C THR A 340 -23.55 -3.94 10.71
N ASP A 341 -24.65 -4.49 11.20
CA ASP A 341 -25.70 -5.14 10.42
C ASP A 341 -26.94 -4.25 10.25
N ASP A 342 -26.94 -3.07 10.85
CA ASP A 342 -28.08 -2.15 10.84
C ASP A 342 -27.84 -0.96 9.91
N GLY A 343 -28.57 -0.94 8.79
CA GLY A 343 -28.55 0.16 7.83
C GLY A 343 -28.96 1.52 8.41
N SER A 344 -29.70 1.59 9.53
CA SER A 344 -29.99 2.90 10.16
C SER A 344 -28.81 3.52 10.91
N GLN A 345 -27.78 2.76 11.23
CA GLN A 345 -26.56 3.31 11.84
C GLN A 345 -25.71 4.13 10.86
N ILE A 346 -26.12 4.18 9.59
CA ILE A 346 -25.37 4.76 8.48
C ILE A 346 -26.00 6.06 7.97
N GLN A 347 -27.32 6.19 8.12
CA GLN A 347 -28.06 7.37 7.65
C GLN A 347 -27.54 8.65 8.32
N ASN A 348 -27.22 9.66 7.51
CA ASN A 348 -26.70 10.97 7.94
C ASN A 348 -25.33 10.94 8.63
N LYS A 349 -24.54 9.87 8.48
CA LYS A 349 -23.13 9.88 8.90
C LYS A 349 -22.23 10.30 7.75
N ASP A 350 -21.29 11.18 8.04
CA ASP A 350 -20.18 11.50 7.16
C ASP A 350 -19.09 10.44 7.37
N ALA A 351 -19.23 9.30 6.66
CA ALA A 351 -18.35 8.15 6.78
C ALA A 351 -18.24 7.39 5.45
N ASP A 352 -17.10 6.76 5.23
CA ASP A 352 -16.87 5.87 4.09
C ASP A 352 -17.56 4.53 4.33
N ILE A 353 -18.52 4.16 3.48
CA ILE A 353 -19.36 2.98 3.66
C ILE A 353 -18.90 1.84 2.76
N MET A 354 -18.54 0.71 3.36
CA MET A 354 -18.21 -0.54 2.69
C MET A 354 -19.33 -1.55 2.91
N VAL A 355 -19.99 -2.02 1.85
CA VAL A 355 -21.05 -3.04 1.96
C VAL A 355 -20.50 -4.37 1.47
N ILE A 356 -20.63 -5.41 2.29
CA ILE A 356 -20.28 -6.79 1.93
C ILE A 356 -21.56 -7.63 1.98
N GLY A 357 -22.00 -8.10 0.81
CA GLY A 357 -23.26 -8.84 0.65
C GLY A 357 -24.34 -7.96 0.03
N ASN A 358 -25.58 -8.12 0.47
CA ASN A 358 -26.71 -7.40 -0.09
C ASN A 358 -26.81 -5.98 0.48
N ILE A 359 -27.18 -5.03 -0.36
CA ILE A 359 -27.42 -3.65 0.05
C ILE A 359 -28.65 -3.64 0.98
N PRO A 360 -28.53 -3.10 2.20
CA PRO A 360 -29.66 -2.93 3.11
C PRO A 360 -30.78 -2.14 2.45
N ASP A 361 -32.04 -2.52 2.68
CA ASP A 361 -33.20 -1.85 2.06
C ASP A 361 -33.24 -0.34 2.35
N LYS A 362 -32.79 0.07 3.53
CA LYS A 362 -32.67 1.48 3.94
C LYS A 362 -31.66 2.31 3.13
N LEU A 363 -30.73 1.66 2.42
CA LEU A 363 -29.77 2.31 1.53
C LEU A 363 -30.22 2.32 0.06
N LYS A 364 -31.24 1.52 -0.32
CA LYS A 364 -31.73 1.45 -1.71
C LYS A 364 -32.53 2.70 -2.11
N ASP A 365 -33.23 3.33 -1.17
CA ASP A 365 -34.13 4.46 -1.42
C ASP A 365 -33.42 5.82 -1.62
N GLU A 366 -32.12 5.89 -1.31
CA GLU A 366 -31.33 7.04 -1.74
C GLU A 366 -31.16 6.92 -3.26
N LYS A 367 -31.88 7.75 -4.02
CA LYS A 367 -31.81 7.86 -5.50
C LYS A 367 -30.38 7.90 -6.08
N ARG A 368 -29.36 8.12 -5.24
CA ARG A 368 -27.92 8.08 -5.57
C ARG A 368 -27.31 6.68 -5.46
N VAL A 369 -27.72 5.85 -4.51
CA VAL A 369 -27.21 4.48 -4.34
C VAL A 369 -27.73 3.57 -5.45
N ASP A 370 -29.01 3.64 -5.82
CA ASP A 370 -29.53 2.89 -6.97
C ASP A 370 -28.84 3.31 -8.28
N LEU A 371 -28.50 4.60 -8.45
CA LEU A 371 -27.68 5.08 -9.56
C LEU A 371 -26.23 4.57 -9.49
N LEU A 372 -25.64 4.52 -8.29
CA LEU A 372 -24.31 3.95 -8.06
C LEU A 372 -24.28 2.45 -8.31
N VAL A 373 -25.35 1.72 -7.98
CA VAL A 373 -25.48 0.27 -8.17
C VAL A 373 -25.73 -0.04 -9.64
N GLN A 374 -26.58 0.73 -10.33
CA GLN A 374 -26.74 0.62 -11.78
C GLN A 374 -25.46 1.04 -12.52
N ALA A 375 -24.70 2.01 -12.00
CA ALA A 375 -23.40 2.40 -12.54
C ALA A 375 -22.27 1.41 -12.20
N ALA A 376 -22.40 0.69 -11.06
CA ALA A 376 -21.46 -0.32 -10.59
C ALA A 376 -21.85 -1.74 -11.03
N GLN A 377 -22.98 -1.94 -11.73
CA GLN A 377 -23.20 -3.11 -12.57
C GLN A 377 -22.02 -3.17 -13.53
N SER A 378 -21.09 -4.05 -13.22
CA SER A 378 -19.82 -4.15 -13.91
C SER A 378 -20.09 -4.65 -15.32
N TRP A 379 -20.11 -3.73 -16.26
CA TRP A 379 -19.91 -4.04 -17.65
C TRP A 379 -18.41 -4.08 -17.93
N VAL A 380 -17.95 -5.19 -18.48
CA VAL A 380 -16.61 -5.22 -19.09
C VAL A 380 -16.83 -4.89 -20.56
N ASN A 381 -16.39 -3.68 -20.93
CA ASN A 381 -16.29 -3.30 -22.34
C ASN A 381 -14.90 -3.68 -22.82
N THR A 382 -14.81 -4.74 -23.63
CA THR A 382 -13.57 -5.07 -24.29
C THR A 382 -13.43 -4.13 -25.50
N PRO A 383 -12.32 -3.35 -25.60
CA PRO A 383 -12.09 -2.49 -26.75
C PRO A 383 -11.90 -3.33 -28.01
N LEU A 384 -12.14 -2.74 -29.18
CA LEU A 384 -11.95 -3.37 -30.48
C LEU A 384 -10.50 -3.87 -30.68
N ARG A 385 -9.54 -3.16 -30.09
CA ARG A 385 -8.15 -3.60 -29.96
C ARG A 385 -7.68 -3.39 -28.52
N GLN A 386 -7.30 -4.48 -27.85
CA GLN A 386 -6.71 -4.43 -26.51
C GLN A 386 -5.21 -4.13 -26.64
N THR A 387 -4.74 -3.10 -25.94
CA THR A 387 -3.31 -2.76 -25.85
C THR A 387 -2.76 -3.27 -24.53
N GLU A 388 -1.64 -3.99 -24.58
CA GLU A 388 -0.99 -4.54 -23.37
C GLU A 388 -0.41 -3.44 -22.46
N PHE A 389 -0.15 -2.25 -23.00
CA PHE A 389 0.47 -1.14 -22.27
C PHE A 389 -0.53 -0.01 -21.98
N PRO A 390 -0.74 0.36 -20.69
CA PRO A 390 -1.68 1.42 -20.30
C PRO A 390 -1.34 2.83 -20.83
N SER A 391 -0.10 3.04 -21.26
CA SER A 391 0.38 4.31 -21.84
C SER A 391 0.00 4.49 -23.31
N ILE A 392 -0.43 3.42 -23.99
CA ILE A 392 -0.90 3.47 -25.37
C ILE A 392 -2.41 3.70 -25.30
N MET A 393 -2.82 4.94 -25.55
CA MET A 393 -4.23 5.27 -25.80
C MET A 393 -4.54 4.89 -27.26
N PRO A 394 -5.36 3.86 -27.53
CA PRO A 394 -5.73 3.51 -28.91
C PRO A 394 -6.49 4.67 -29.57
N ASP A 395 -6.65 4.69 -30.88
CA ASP A 395 -7.53 5.68 -31.51
C ASP A 395 -8.97 5.56 -31.01
N SER A 396 -9.77 6.63 -31.19
CA SER A 396 -11.17 6.65 -30.75
C SER A 396 -11.99 5.50 -31.33
N GLY A 397 -11.67 5.03 -32.54
CA GLY A 397 -12.25 3.84 -33.18
C GLY A 397 -11.85 2.54 -32.48
N ASP A 398 -10.57 2.38 -32.12
CA ASP A 398 -10.05 1.17 -31.46
C ASP A 398 -10.50 1.06 -30.00
N ARG A 399 -10.84 2.20 -29.36
CA ARG A 399 -11.46 2.29 -28.03
C ARG A 399 -12.96 2.01 -28.02
N GLN A 400 -13.61 1.91 -29.17
CA GLN A 400 -15.04 1.59 -29.19
C GLN A 400 -15.26 0.21 -28.56
N ALA A 401 -16.29 0.11 -27.73
CA ALA A 401 -16.67 -1.15 -27.11
C ALA A 401 -17.11 -2.12 -28.20
N ASN A 402 -16.28 -3.14 -28.46
CA ASN A 402 -16.65 -4.21 -29.39
C ASN A 402 -17.58 -5.21 -28.71
N ILE A 403 -17.31 -5.51 -27.44
CA ILE A 403 -18.09 -6.47 -26.65
C ILE A 403 -18.41 -5.83 -25.30
N ARG A 404 -19.68 -5.80 -24.94
CA ARG A 404 -20.16 -5.42 -23.61
C ARG A 404 -20.70 -6.65 -22.91
N THR A 405 -19.94 -7.16 -21.95
CA THR A 405 -20.41 -8.24 -21.08
C THR A 405 -21.02 -7.61 -19.85
N THR A 406 -22.34 -7.76 -19.69
CA THR A 406 -23.03 -7.32 -18.48
C THR A 406 -22.95 -8.45 -17.45
N VAL A 407 -22.29 -8.22 -16.33
CA VAL A 407 -22.21 -9.20 -15.25
C VAL A 407 -23.17 -8.76 -14.15
N SER A 408 -24.30 -9.46 -14.03
CA SER A 408 -25.20 -9.33 -12.89
C SER A 408 -25.09 -10.57 -12.03
N SER A 409 -24.67 -10.41 -10.78
CA SER A 409 -24.75 -11.45 -9.76
C SER A 409 -25.72 -10.98 -8.69
N THR A 410 -26.90 -11.59 -8.65
CA THR A 410 -27.64 -11.68 -7.39
C THR A 410 -26.98 -12.82 -6.63
N GLY A 411 -26.18 -12.49 -5.61
CA GLY A 411 -25.69 -13.51 -4.68
C GLY A 411 -26.87 -14.34 -4.14
N PRO A 412 -26.65 -15.62 -3.80
CA PRO A 412 -27.69 -16.45 -3.19
C PRO A 412 -28.25 -15.86 -1.89
#